data_AF-A0A2K2VJX2-F1
#
_entry.id   AF-A0A2K2VJX2-F1
#
_cell.length_a   1.000
_cell.length_b   1.000
_cell.length_c   1.000
_cell.angle_alpha   90.00
_cell.angle_beta   90.00
_cell.angle_gamma   90.00
#
_symmetry.space_group_name_H-M   'P 1'
#
loop_
_entity.id
_entity.type
_entity.pdbx_description
1 polymer ?
#
loop_
_entity_poly.entity_id
_entity_poly.type
_entity_poly.pdbx_seq_one_letter_code
_entity_poly.pdbx_strand_id
1 'polypeptide(L)'
;MFTKYSKKTETLFLEPSLEPKNTEQNVNIILSPSFYWVKKIFLPLKRARDVKKLLPSIFEEILPEGNYSYAVYKKEEYFLAFAYEDREILEFLAKAGISVAHVANICFAQTFFSEADLPLRISKERTLLMQEGIVVMVPSSWQISAKEFSLDDRNFPKQTITLEKFNHIVDKKNIYQIGSLLIFITFLLGIEFFMVQQNRDEILSAKESIFSKHNLKPTMMQNESMAKKYSALHEQQMKFRTKIGTIINLRLKPNEKIDSISYKDRSIHVIFQSVKESDFKHIAAALEAKNIEYKVDFKDSMAILEVQL
;
A
#
# COMPACT_ATOMS: atom_id res chain seq x y z
N MET A 1 22.58 30.22 -24.27
CA MET A 1 22.55 29.81 -25.68
C MET A 1 21.92 28.43 -25.74
N PHE A 2 20.60 28.35 -25.92
CA PHE A 2 19.89 27.06 -25.92
C PHE A 2 20.03 26.42 -27.29
N THR A 3 20.92 25.44 -27.41
CA THR A 3 21.03 24.60 -28.60
C THR A 3 19.75 23.76 -28.71
N LYS A 4 18.89 24.14 -29.65
CA LYS A 4 17.69 23.40 -30.01
C LYS A 4 18.13 22.13 -30.75
N TYR A 5 18.35 21.05 -30.01
CA TYR A 5 18.53 19.72 -30.59
C TYR A 5 17.23 19.33 -31.28
N SER A 6 17.15 19.60 -32.59
CA SER A 6 16.08 19.08 -33.44
C SER A 6 16.27 17.57 -33.56
N LYS A 7 15.67 16.79 -32.64
CA LYS A 7 15.53 15.34 -32.80
C LYS A 7 14.82 15.10 -34.14
N LYS A 8 15.54 14.52 -35.10
CA LYS A 8 14.99 14.09 -36.38
C LYS A 8 13.86 13.11 -36.08
N THR A 9 12.63 13.51 -36.34
CA THR A 9 11.44 12.70 -36.11
C THR A 9 11.10 12.02 -37.43
N GLU A 10 11.14 10.69 -37.46
CA GLU A 10 10.79 9.93 -38.66
C GLU A 10 9.28 9.99 -38.88
N THR A 11 8.83 10.06 -40.13
CA THR A 11 7.41 9.97 -40.44
C THR A 11 7.12 8.60 -41.03
N LEU A 12 6.10 7.92 -40.51
CA LEU A 12 5.70 6.59 -40.93
C LEU A 12 4.26 6.61 -41.42
N PHE A 13 4.00 5.92 -42.53
CA PHE A 13 2.66 5.65 -43.01
C PHE A 13 2.19 4.30 -42.45
N LEU A 14 1.12 4.33 -41.66
CA LEU A 14 0.58 3.15 -40.99
C LEU A 14 -0.51 2.53 -41.86
N GLU A 15 -0.27 1.32 -42.36
CA GLU A 15 -1.19 0.57 -43.21
C GLU A 15 -1.19 -0.91 -42.78
N PRO A 16 -2.35 -1.53 -42.52
CA PRO A 16 -2.42 -2.93 -42.10
C PRO A 16 -1.78 -3.93 -43.05
N SER A 17 -1.77 -3.65 -44.36
CA SER A 17 -1.18 -4.53 -45.36
C SER A 17 0.35 -4.39 -45.51
N LEU A 18 0.98 -3.44 -44.82
CA LEU A 18 2.44 -3.26 -44.89
C LEU A 18 3.12 -3.99 -43.73
N GLU A 19 4.34 -4.50 -43.99
CA GLU A 19 5.14 -5.11 -42.94
C GLU A 19 5.47 -4.07 -41.85
N PRO A 20 5.32 -4.45 -40.57
CA PRO A 20 5.60 -3.55 -39.47
C PRO A 20 7.07 -3.13 -39.43
N LYS A 21 7.31 -1.83 -39.40
CA LYS A 21 8.65 -1.26 -39.25
C LYS A 21 8.93 -0.99 -37.77
N ASN A 22 9.81 -1.78 -37.17
CA ASN A 22 10.28 -1.54 -35.82
C ASN A 22 11.19 -0.31 -35.79
N THR A 23 11.00 0.58 -34.82
CA THR A 23 11.83 1.76 -34.63
C THR A 23 11.85 2.18 -33.17
N GLU A 24 13.06 2.52 -32.69
CA GLU A 24 13.29 3.04 -31.33
C GLU A 24 13.28 4.57 -31.29
N GLN A 25 13.12 5.23 -32.44
CA GLN A 25 13.12 6.70 -32.54
C GLN A 25 11.72 7.29 -32.38
N ASN A 26 11.66 8.59 -32.10
CA ASN A 26 10.39 9.31 -32.10
C ASN A 26 9.81 9.36 -33.52
N VAL A 27 8.55 8.99 -33.66
CA VAL A 27 7.87 8.91 -34.95
C VAL A 27 6.58 9.73 -35.02
N ASN A 28 6.37 10.35 -36.18
CA ASN A 28 5.09 10.87 -36.60
C ASN A 28 4.36 9.80 -37.41
N ILE A 29 3.06 9.65 -37.19
CA ILE A 29 2.26 8.61 -37.83
C ILE A 29 1.22 9.25 -38.73
N ILE A 30 1.15 8.76 -39.96
CA ILE A 30 0.06 9.01 -40.90
C ILE A 30 -0.81 7.76 -40.92
N LEU A 31 -2.03 7.87 -40.41
CA LEU A 31 -3.00 6.78 -40.47
C LEU A 31 -3.55 6.63 -41.88
N SER A 32 -3.45 5.44 -42.43
CA SER A 32 -4.14 5.07 -43.66
C SER A 32 -5.67 5.16 -43.54
N PRO A 33 -6.39 5.40 -44.65
CA PRO A 33 -7.85 5.25 -44.71
C PRO A 33 -8.39 3.91 -44.17
N SER A 34 -7.56 2.87 -44.06
CA SER A 34 -7.94 1.58 -43.46
C SER A 34 -8.28 1.66 -41.96
N PHE A 35 -7.81 2.69 -41.24
CA PHE A 35 -7.99 2.84 -39.78
C PHE A 35 -9.13 3.77 -39.37
N TYR A 36 -9.82 4.39 -40.32
CA TYR A 36 -10.86 5.36 -40.00
C TYR A 36 -11.93 5.45 -41.07
N TRP A 37 -13.12 5.81 -40.62
CA TRP A 37 -14.22 6.23 -41.47
C TRP A 37 -14.20 7.74 -41.62
N VAL A 38 -14.45 8.24 -42.83
CA VAL A 38 -14.51 9.68 -43.10
C VAL A 38 -15.77 10.02 -43.87
N LYS A 39 -16.41 11.12 -43.49
CA LYS A 39 -17.61 11.65 -44.16
C LYS A 39 -17.50 13.14 -44.35
N LYS A 40 -17.84 13.61 -45.55
CA LYS A 40 -17.99 15.02 -45.88
C LYS A 40 -19.41 15.47 -45.49
N ILE A 41 -19.53 16.50 -44.67
CA ILE A 41 -20.82 16.93 -44.11
C ILE A 41 -21.00 18.43 -44.32
N PHE A 42 -22.17 18.82 -44.85
CA PHE A 42 -22.60 20.20 -44.97
C PHE A 42 -23.63 20.48 -43.87
N LEU A 43 -23.23 21.27 -42.87
CA LEU A 43 -24.12 21.69 -41.78
C LEU A 43 -24.04 23.20 -41.61
N PRO A 44 -25.15 23.88 -41.29
CA PRO A 44 -25.19 25.33 -41.03
C PRO A 44 -24.61 25.68 -39.64
N LEU A 45 -23.55 24.98 -39.22
CA LEU A 45 -22.89 25.16 -37.94
C LEU A 45 -21.56 25.88 -38.13
N LYS A 46 -21.28 26.86 -37.28
CA LYS A 46 -20.04 27.66 -37.41
C LYS A 46 -18.81 26.95 -36.85
N ARG A 47 -18.96 26.07 -35.86
CA ARG A 47 -17.87 25.52 -35.05
C ARG A 47 -17.77 24.00 -35.14
N ALA A 48 -16.55 23.50 -35.35
CA ALA A 48 -16.21 22.08 -35.32
C ALA A 48 -16.64 21.37 -34.03
N ARG A 49 -16.50 22.02 -32.87
CA ARG A 49 -16.88 21.43 -31.57
C ARG A 49 -18.35 21.03 -31.46
N ASP A 50 -19.24 21.77 -32.13
CA ASP A 50 -20.68 21.53 -32.08
C ASP A 50 -21.04 20.37 -33.00
N VAL A 51 -20.42 20.32 -34.19
CA VAL A 51 -20.51 19.17 -35.10
C VAL A 51 -19.99 17.90 -34.45
N LYS A 52 -18.86 17.96 -33.72
CA LYS A 52 -18.26 16.80 -33.04
C LYS A 52 -19.26 16.08 -32.11
N LYS A 53 -20.16 16.82 -31.45
CA LYS A 53 -21.20 16.24 -30.57
C LYS A 53 -22.26 15.44 -31.32
N LEU A 54 -22.47 15.75 -32.59
CA LEU A 54 -23.46 15.10 -33.45
C LEU A 54 -22.88 13.87 -34.16
N LEU A 55 -21.56 13.69 -34.16
CA LEU A 55 -20.91 12.61 -34.90
C LEU A 55 -21.39 11.21 -34.50
N PRO A 56 -21.61 10.88 -33.22
CA PRO A 56 -22.16 9.56 -32.85
C PRO A 56 -23.46 9.25 -33.59
N SER A 57 -24.41 10.19 -33.63
CA SER A 57 -25.68 10.02 -34.35
C SER A 57 -25.51 10.03 -35.87
N ILE A 58 -24.57 10.82 -36.40
CA ILE A 58 -24.32 10.88 -37.86
C ILE A 58 -23.75 9.56 -38.41
N PHE A 59 -23.07 8.81 -37.55
CA PHE A 59 -22.41 7.55 -37.88
C PHE A 59 -23.15 6.29 -37.38
N GLU A 60 -24.26 6.46 -36.64
CA GLU A 60 -24.98 5.39 -35.92
C GLU A 60 -25.37 4.19 -36.80
N GLU A 61 -25.81 4.44 -38.03
CA GLU A 61 -26.24 3.38 -38.97
C GLU A 61 -25.15 2.96 -39.98
N ILE A 62 -23.96 3.57 -39.90
CA ILE A 62 -22.88 3.38 -40.88
C ILE A 62 -21.76 2.52 -40.31
N LEU A 63 -21.43 2.74 -39.03
CA LEU A 63 -20.33 2.05 -38.39
C LEU A 63 -20.74 0.65 -37.94
N PRO A 64 -19.84 -0.35 -38.06
CA PRO A 64 -20.07 -1.64 -37.45
C PRO A 64 -20.08 -1.52 -35.92
N GLU A 65 -20.44 -2.60 -35.21
CA GLU A 65 -20.38 -2.62 -33.75
C GLU A 65 -18.93 -2.40 -33.27
N GLY A 66 -18.71 -1.36 -32.47
CA GLY A 66 -17.37 -0.98 -32.02
C GLY A 66 -17.37 0.25 -31.11
N ASN A 67 -16.21 0.57 -30.54
CA ASN A 67 -16.02 1.72 -29.67
C ASN A 67 -15.24 2.81 -30.40
N TYR A 68 -15.97 3.76 -30.98
CA TYR A 68 -15.40 4.80 -31.84
C TYR A 68 -15.10 6.09 -31.10
N SER A 69 -13.92 6.62 -31.39
CA SER A 69 -13.54 8.00 -31.16
C SER A 69 -13.82 8.84 -32.39
N TYR A 70 -14.09 10.13 -32.16
CA TYR A 70 -14.51 11.05 -33.21
C TYR A 70 -13.63 12.28 -33.31
N ALA A 71 -13.29 12.66 -34.54
CA ALA A 71 -12.61 13.91 -34.86
C ALA A 71 -13.39 14.66 -35.95
N VAL A 72 -13.28 15.99 -35.94
CA VAL A 72 -13.88 16.81 -37.00
C VAL A 72 -12.94 17.95 -37.37
N TYR A 73 -12.77 18.16 -38.66
CA TYR A 73 -12.01 19.27 -39.20
C TYR A 73 -12.92 20.14 -40.05
N LYS A 74 -12.90 21.45 -39.78
CA LYS A 74 -13.63 22.42 -40.59
C LYS A 74 -12.82 22.75 -41.83
N LYS A 75 -13.44 22.61 -42.99
CA LYS A 75 -13.05 23.23 -44.26
C LYS A 75 -14.01 24.39 -44.54
N GLU A 76 -13.71 25.23 -45.51
CA GLU A 76 -14.42 26.52 -45.74
C GLU A 76 -15.94 26.35 -45.72
N GLU A 77 -16.46 25.46 -46.58
CA GLU A 77 -17.90 25.24 -46.79
C GLU A 77 -18.44 23.94 -46.17
N TYR A 78 -17.57 23.09 -45.60
CA TYR A 78 -17.97 21.76 -45.13
C TYR A 78 -17.10 21.26 -43.97
N PHE A 79 -17.55 20.19 -43.33
CA PHE A 79 -16.81 19.48 -42.29
C PHE A 79 -16.36 18.11 -42.79
N LEU A 80 -15.12 17.75 -42.46
CA LEU A 80 -14.64 16.37 -42.55
C LEU A 80 -14.82 15.75 -41.17
N ALA A 81 -15.71 14.76 -41.09
CA ALA A 81 -15.96 14.00 -39.89
C ALA A 81 -15.27 12.65 -39.97
N PHE A 82 -14.65 12.26 -38.86
CA PHE A 82 -13.89 11.04 -38.73
C PHE A 82 -14.41 10.21 -37.57
N ALA A 83 -14.47 8.90 -37.76
CA ALA A 83 -14.68 7.91 -36.72
C ALA A 83 -13.56 6.87 -36.80
N TYR A 84 -12.95 6.52 -35.67
CA TYR A 84 -11.82 5.60 -35.61
C TYR A 84 -11.78 4.88 -34.26
N GLU A 85 -11.21 3.68 -34.20
CA GLU A 85 -11.09 2.92 -32.96
C GLU A 85 -9.69 3.08 -32.37
N ASP A 86 -9.61 3.75 -31.22
CA ASP A 86 -8.32 3.96 -30.52
C ASP A 86 -7.61 2.64 -30.25
N ARG A 87 -8.38 1.61 -29.83
CA ARG A 87 -7.84 0.29 -29.50
C ARG A 87 -7.18 -0.37 -30.70
N GLU A 88 -7.83 -0.38 -31.86
CA GLU A 88 -7.30 -1.02 -33.07
C GLU A 88 -5.97 -0.40 -33.49
N ILE A 89 -5.91 0.94 -33.48
CA ILE A 89 -4.68 1.67 -33.83
C ILE A 89 -3.57 1.38 -32.80
N LEU A 90 -3.88 1.40 -31.51
CA LEU A 90 -2.90 1.12 -30.45
C LEU A 90 -2.37 -0.32 -30.50
N GLU A 91 -3.24 -1.30 -30.75
CA GLU A 91 -2.86 -2.70 -30.91
C GLU A 91 -1.98 -2.90 -32.14
N PHE A 92 -2.29 -2.23 -33.25
CA PHE A 92 -1.46 -2.30 -34.45
C PHE A 92 -0.08 -1.69 -34.22
N LEU A 93 0.01 -0.54 -33.54
CA LEU A 93 1.29 0.07 -33.18
C LEU A 93 2.12 -0.85 -32.27
N ALA A 94 1.50 -1.49 -31.30
CA ALA A 94 2.17 -2.47 -30.43
C ALA A 94 2.68 -3.67 -31.23
N LYS A 95 1.87 -4.23 -32.15
CA LYS A 95 2.30 -5.30 -33.07
C LYS A 95 3.45 -4.85 -33.97
N ALA A 96 3.48 -3.57 -34.33
CA ALA A 96 4.56 -3.00 -35.12
C ALA A 96 5.85 -2.71 -34.35
N GLY A 97 5.90 -3.01 -33.04
CA GLY A 97 7.03 -2.69 -32.18
C GLY A 97 7.15 -1.19 -31.86
N ILE A 98 6.15 -0.38 -32.22
CA ILE A 98 6.16 1.06 -32.01
C ILE A 98 5.55 1.35 -30.64
N SER A 99 6.40 1.73 -29.69
CA SER A 99 5.93 2.20 -28.39
C SER A 99 5.14 3.49 -28.54
N VAL A 100 3.95 3.56 -27.94
CA VAL A 100 3.11 4.77 -27.94
C VAL A 100 3.84 5.96 -27.29
N ALA A 101 4.83 5.71 -26.42
CA ALA A 101 5.66 6.76 -25.84
C ALA A 101 6.60 7.45 -26.86
N HIS A 102 6.93 6.75 -27.96
CA HIS A 102 7.76 7.28 -29.04
C HIS A 102 6.92 7.93 -30.15
N VAL A 103 5.59 7.89 -30.06
CA VAL A 103 4.71 8.55 -31.02
C VAL A 103 4.61 10.03 -30.69
N ALA A 104 5.18 10.88 -31.55
CA ALA A 104 5.15 12.32 -31.40
C ALA A 104 3.79 12.91 -31.83
N ASN A 105 3.30 12.50 -33.00
CA ASN A 105 2.04 13.00 -33.56
C ASN A 105 1.36 11.93 -34.41
N ILE A 106 0.03 11.98 -34.48
CA ILE A 106 -0.77 11.12 -35.34
C ILE A 106 -1.71 12.00 -36.17
N CYS A 107 -1.77 11.79 -37.48
CA CYS A 107 -2.70 12.48 -38.36
C CYS A 107 -3.36 11.50 -39.34
N PHE A 108 -4.52 11.86 -39.90
CA PHE A 108 -5.16 11.07 -40.96
C PHE A 108 -4.51 11.34 -42.31
N ALA A 109 -4.41 10.31 -43.16
CA ALA A 109 -4.01 10.44 -44.56
C ALA A 109 -4.86 11.49 -45.29
N GLN A 110 -6.16 11.57 -44.99
CA GLN A 110 -7.06 12.62 -45.49
C GLN A 110 -6.51 14.05 -45.30
N THR A 111 -5.88 14.31 -44.15
CA THR A 111 -5.29 15.62 -43.84
C THR A 111 -3.91 15.75 -44.46
N PHE A 112 -3.08 14.70 -44.35
CA PHE A 112 -1.70 14.74 -44.86
C PHE A 112 -1.65 14.93 -46.37
N PHE A 113 -2.56 14.30 -47.11
CA PHE A 113 -2.63 14.34 -48.57
C PHE A 113 -3.69 15.30 -49.12
N SER A 114 -4.25 16.21 -48.31
CA SER A 114 -5.32 17.08 -48.78
C SER A 114 -4.93 18.01 -49.94
N GLU A 115 -3.63 18.30 -50.08
CA GLU A 115 -3.05 19.16 -51.12
C GLU A 115 -2.05 18.38 -52.00
N ALA A 116 -2.06 17.05 -51.93
CA ALA A 116 -1.15 16.22 -52.69
C ALA A 116 -1.65 15.95 -54.11
N ASP A 117 -0.70 15.85 -55.04
CA ASP A 117 -0.94 15.33 -56.39
C ASP A 117 -1.14 13.81 -56.32
N LEU A 118 -2.39 13.40 -56.11
CA LEU A 118 -2.86 12.01 -56.11
C LEU A 118 -3.28 11.63 -57.54
N PRO A 119 -3.01 10.41 -58.03
CA PRO A 119 -2.83 9.16 -57.26
C PRO A 119 -1.38 8.82 -56.86
N LEU A 120 -1.22 8.22 -55.67
CA LEU A 120 0.08 7.77 -55.11
C LEU A 120 0.06 6.27 -54.81
N ARG A 121 1.04 5.53 -55.34
CA ARG A 121 1.18 4.09 -55.13
C ARG A 121 1.94 3.83 -53.82
N ILE A 122 1.23 3.33 -52.81
CA ILE A 122 1.77 3.02 -51.47
C ILE A 122 2.48 1.66 -51.46
N SER A 123 1.92 0.69 -52.18
CA SER A 123 2.49 -0.65 -52.31
C SER A 123 2.23 -1.21 -53.70
N LYS A 124 2.76 -2.40 -53.99
CA LYS A 124 2.48 -3.12 -55.25
C LYS A 124 0.97 -3.34 -55.45
N GLU A 125 0.21 -3.44 -54.37
CA GLU A 125 -1.21 -3.79 -54.39
C GLU A 125 -2.15 -2.63 -54.08
N ARG A 126 -1.67 -1.53 -53.47
CA ARG A 126 -2.53 -0.43 -53.01
C ARG A 126 -2.07 0.93 -53.53
N THR A 127 -3.04 1.74 -53.96
CA THR A 127 -2.86 3.11 -54.42
C THR A 127 -3.84 4.03 -53.70
N LEU A 128 -3.38 5.19 -53.24
CA LEU A 128 -4.22 6.27 -52.75
C LEU A 128 -4.71 7.12 -53.91
N LEU A 129 -5.97 7.51 -53.88
CA LEU A 129 -6.54 8.51 -54.79
C LEU A 129 -7.44 9.49 -54.03
N MET A 130 -7.73 10.61 -54.67
CA MET A 130 -8.71 11.57 -54.19
C MET A 130 -10.02 11.38 -54.97
N GLN A 131 -11.11 11.06 -54.29
CA GLN A 131 -12.44 10.96 -54.86
C GLN A 131 -13.39 11.91 -54.12
N GLU A 132 -13.95 12.89 -54.84
CA GLU A 132 -14.91 13.86 -54.29
C GLU A 132 -14.40 14.65 -53.06
N GLY A 133 -13.08 14.78 -52.93
CA GLY A 133 -12.42 15.42 -51.79
C GLY A 133 -12.14 14.48 -50.61
N ILE A 134 -12.34 13.18 -50.77
CA ILE A 134 -11.99 12.13 -49.81
C ILE A 134 -10.82 11.31 -50.35
N VAL A 135 -9.81 11.09 -49.50
CA VAL A 135 -8.67 10.21 -49.79
C VAL A 135 -9.11 8.78 -49.56
N VAL A 136 -9.13 7.99 -50.63
CA VAL A 136 -9.52 6.58 -50.59
C VAL A 136 -8.36 5.69 -51.05
N MET A 137 -8.31 4.48 -50.49
CA MET A 137 -7.32 3.47 -50.86
C MET A 137 -7.98 2.42 -51.76
N VAL A 138 -7.41 2.18 -52.94
CA VAL A 138 -7.92 1.19 -53.90
C VAL A 138 -6.82 0.23 -54.34
N PRO A 139 -7.18 -0.93 -54.93
CA PRO A 139 -6.23 -1.81 -55.57
C PRO A 139 -5.42 -1.10 -56.67
N SER A 140 -4.11 -1.30 -56.70
CA SER A 140 -3.21 -0.72 -57.72
C SER A 140 -3.54 -1.17 -59.15
N SER A 141 -4.29 -2.26 -59.33
CA SER A 141 -4.81 -2.70 -60.62
C SER A 141 -5.83 -1.74 -61.23
N TRP A 142 -6.47 -0.90 -60.41
CA TRP A 142 -7.47 0.06 -60.88
C TRP A 142 -6.82 1.35 -61.44
N GLN A 143 -5.52 1.58 -61.18
CA GLN A 143 -4.84 2.79 -61.61
C GLN A 143 -3.45 2.52 -62.21
N ILE A 144 -3.34 2.77 -63.51
CA ILE A 144 -2.15 2.44 -64.31
C ILE A 144 -1.04 3.49 -64.14
N SER A 145 -1.39 4.76 -63.91
CA SER A 145 -0.45 5.90 -63.88
C SER A 145 -0.32 6.56 -62.49
N ALA A 146 -0.02 5.78 -61.45
CA ALA A 146 0.25 6.30 -60.11
C ALA A 146 1.74 6.58 -59.89
N LYS A 147 2.06 7.73 -59.31
CA LYS A 147 3.44 8.06 -58.87
C LYS A 147 3.81 7.19 -57.66
N GLU A 148 5.06 6.79 -57.55
CA GLU A 148 5.54 6.04 -56.38
C GLU A 148 5.46 6.91 -55.12
N PHE A 149 5.04 6.31 -54.01
CA PHE A 149 4.92 7.01 -52.75
C PHE A 149 6.30 7.34 -52.18
N SER A 150 6.62 8.63 -52.15
CA SER A 150 7.74 9.18 -51.40
C SER A 150 7.21 10.04 -50.27
N LEU A 151 7.71 9.80 -49.06
CA LEU A 151 7.62 10.72 -47.94
C LEU A 151 8.62 11.86 -48.19
N ASP A 152 8.35 12.69 -49.19
CA ASP A 152 9.13 13.90 -49.42
C ASP A 152 9.11 14.79 -48.17
N ASP A 153 9.98 15.81 -48.10
CA ASP A 153 10.13 16.81 -47.01
C ASP A 153 8.86 17.68 -46.76
N ARG A 154 7.66 17.13 -46.95
CA ARG A 154 6.40 17.74 -46.59
C ARG A 154 6.32 17.89 -45.07
N ASN A 155 5.96 19.09 -44.66
CA ASN A 155 5.71 19.38 -43.26
C ASN A 155 4.52 18.58 -42.75
N PHE A 156 4.70 17.94 -41.60
CA PHE A 156 3.61 17.24 -40.93
C PHE A 156 2.48 18.22 -40.57
N PRO A 157 1.20 17.86 -40.80
CA PRO A 157 0.09 18.79 -40.60
C PRO A 157 -0.10 19.14 -39.13
N LYS A 158 -0.65 20.34 -38.87
CA LYS A 158 -0.98 20.79 -37.51
C LYS A 158 -2.17 20.05 -36.90
N GLN A 159 -3.07 19.52 -37.75
CA GLN A 159 -4.23 18.79 -37.30
C GLN A 159 -3.83 17.35 -36.96
N THR A 160 -3.70 17.10 -35.67
CA THR A 160 -3.37 15.80 -35.11
C THR A 160 -4.53 15.24 -34.30
N ILE A 161 -4.49 13.95 -34.04
CA ILE A 161 -5.39 13.28 -33.09
C ILE A 161 -4.58 12.77 -31.91
N THR A 162 -5.25 12.63 -30.77
CA THR A 162 -4.70 12.01 -29.57
C THR A 162 -5.46 10.71 -29.36
N LEU A 163 -4.72 9.60 -29.23
CA LEU A 163 -5.33 8.32 -28.93
C LEU A 163 -5.61 8.21 -27.44
N GLU A 164 -6.86 7.89 -27.10
CA GLU A 164 -7.29 7.78 -25.72
C GLU A 164 -7.01 6.36 -25.19
N LYS A 165 -5.95 6.22 -24.37
CA LYS A 165 -5.55 4.91 -23.83
C LYS A 165 -6.52 4.31 -22.81
N PHE A 166 -7.22 5.15 -22.04
CA PHE A 166 -7.96 4.72 -20.85
C PHE A 166 -9.43 5.13 -20.81
N ASN A 167 -9.83 6.11 -21.62
CA ASN A 167 -11.20 6.64 -21.59
C ASN A 167 -12.23 5.58 -22.02
N HIS A 168 -11.80 4.58 -22.79
CA HIS A 168 -12.62 3.44 -23.24
C HIS A 168 -12.48 2.18 -22.39
N ILE A 169 -11.48 2.12 -21.49
CA ILE A 169 -11.24 0.95 -20.61
C ILE A 169 -12.00 1.11 -19.29
N VAL A 170 -12.14 2.35 -18.81
CA VAL A 170 -12.74 2.61 -17.49
C VAL A 170 -13.97 3.48 -17.66
N ASP A 171 -15.13 2.83 -17.65
CA ASP A 171 -16.43 3.51 -17.58
C ASP A 171 -16.44 4.49 -16.39
N LYS A 172 -16.88 5.73 -16.63
CA LYS A 172 -16.98 6.76 -15.57
C LYS A 172 -17.74 6.27 -14.34
N LYS A 173 -18.71 5.37 -14.54
CA LYS A 173 -19.48 4.69 -13.49
C LYS A 173 -18.57 3.86 -12.55
N ASN A 174 -17.60 3.14 -13.09
CA ASN A 174 -16.68 2.32 -12.31
C ASN A 174 -15.71 3.18 -11.50
N ILE A 175 -15.34 4.36 -12.01
CA ILE A 175 -14.50 5.33 -11.27
C ILE A 175 -15.23 5.82 -10.01
N TYR A 176 -16.51 6.18 -10.11
CA TYR A 176 -17.29 6.60 -8.94
C TYR A 176 -17.48 5.45 -7.94
N GLN A 177 -17.67 4.22 -8.41
CA GLN A 177 -17.75 3.05 -7.53
C GLN A 177 -16.44 2.83 -6.76
N ILE A 178 -15.30 2.83 -7.44
CA ILE A 178 -13.98 2.70 -6.80
C ILE A 178 -13.73 3.85 -5.82
N GLY A 179 -14.05 5.08 -6.22
CA GLY A 179 -13.93 6.26 -5.36
C GLY A 179 -14.77 6.14 -4.09
N SER A 180 -16.02 5.68 -4.21
CA SER A 180 -16.90 5.48 -3.06
C SER A 180 -16.38 4.41 -2.09
N LEU A 181 -15.80 3.33 -2.61
CA LEU A 181 -15.20 2.26 -1.80
C LEU A 181 -14.00 2.77 -1.01
N LEU A 182 -13.14 3.57 -1.64
CA LEU A 182 -11.97 4.15 -0.98
C LEU A 182 -12.37 5.14 0.13
N ILE A 183 -13.39 5.97 -0.12
CA ILE A 183 -13.94 6.88 0.89
C ILE A 183 -14.50 6.09 2.08
N PHE A 184 -15.24 5.02 1.80
CA PHE A 184 -15.79 4.14 2.83
C PHE A 184 -14.71 3.48 3.69
N ILE A 185 -13.65 2.96 3.07
CA ILE A 185 -12.51 2.37 3.80
C ILE A 185 -11.82 3.42 4.68
N THR A 186 -11.58 4.61 4.12
CA THR A 186 -10.95 5.72 4.87
C THR A 186 -11.81 6.11 6.07
N PHE A 187 -13.13 6.14 5.91
CA PHE A 187 -14.07 6.43 6.98
C PHE A 187 -14.03 5.37 8.09
N LEU A 188 -14.02 4.07 7.74
CA LEU A 188 -13.91 2.98 8.72
C LEU A 188 -12.62 3.07 9.53
N LEU A 189 -11.48 3.29 8.87
CA LEU A 189 -10.19 3.47 9.55
C LEU A 189 -10.18 4.71 10.45
N GLY A 190 -10.87 5.78 10.05
CA GLY A 190 -11.03 6.98 10.86
C GLY A 190 -11.79 6.74 12.16
N ILE A 191 -12.86 5.94 12.12
CA ILE A 191 -13.61 5.53 13.33
C ILE A 191 -12.72 4.70 14.25
N GLU A 192 -12.04 3.69 13.71
CA GLU A 192 -11.15 2.82 14.50
C GLU A 192 -10.04 3.62 15.17
N PHE A 193 -9.41 4.54 14.43
CA PHE A 193 -8.39 5.43 14.97
C PHE A 193 -8.93 6.29 16.12
N PHE A 194 -10.14 6.84 15.99
CA PHE A 194 -10.76 7.64 17.05
C PHE A 194 -11.04 6.81 18.31
N MET A 195 -11.62 5.61 18.15
CA MET A 195 -11.88 4.70 19.27
C MET A 195 -10.59 4.28 19.99
N VAL A 196 -9.53 3.98 19.23
CA VAL A 196 -8.22 3.63 19.80
C VAL A 196 -7.64 4.78 20.62
N GLN A 197 -7.77 6.03 20.14
CA GLN A 197 -7.28 7.19 20.87
C GLN A 197 -8.05 7.44 22.17
N GLN A 198 -9.39 7.34 22.14
CA GLN A 198 -10.19 7.45 23.35
C GLN A 198 -9.82 6.37 24.38
N ASN A 199 -9.74 5.10 23.95
CA ASN A 199 -9.35 4.00 24.82
C ASN A 199 -7.95 4.19 25.41
N ARG A 200 -7.01 4.69 24.61
CA ARG A 200 -5.65 4.99 25.06
C ARG A 200 -5.63 6.03 26.17
N ASP A 201 -6.40 7.11 26.02
CA ASP A 201 -6.46 8.20 27.01
C ASP A 201 -7.15 7.75 28.31
N GLU A 202 -8.19 6.93 28.21
CA GLU A 202 -8.83 6.30 29.37
C GLU A 202 -7.87 5.38 30.12
N ILE A 203 -7.12 4.53 29.40
CA ILE A 203 -6.11 3.64 30.01
C ILE A 203 -4.98 4.43 30.66
N LEU A 204 -4.51 5.50 30.02
CA LEU A 204 -3.45 6.35 30.56
C LEU A 204 -3.91 7.06 31.84
N SER A 205 -5.12 7.61 31.83
CA SER A 205 -5.71 8.28 33.00
C SER A 205 -5.92 7.29 34.15
N ALA A 206 -6.43 6.09 33.86
CA ALA A 206 -6.59 5.03 34.85
C ALA A 206 -5.23 4.61 35.44
N LYS A 207 -4.21 4.42 34.60
CA LYS A 207 -2.84 4.12 35.04
C LYS A 207 -2.30 5.22 35.96
N GLU A 208 -2.41 6.48 35.56
CA GLU A 208 -1.87 7.60 36.32
C GLU A 208 -2.58 7.78 37.67
N SER A 209 -3.89 7.52 37.72
CA SER A 209 -4.66 7.51 38.96
C SER A 209 -4.18 6.44 39.95
N ILE A 210 -3.90 5.22 39.48
CA ILE A 210 -3.40 4.12 40.30
C ILE A 210 -1.99 4.44 40.82
N PHE A 211 -1.12 4.95 39.93
CA PHE A 211 0.25 5.29 40.30
C PHE A 211 0.30 6.43 41.32
N SER A 212 -0.53 7.45 41.16
CA SER A 212 -0.63 8.56 42.11
C SER A 212 -1.25 8.13 43.44
N LYS A 213 -2.36 7.39 43.41
CA LYS A 213 -3.07 6.94 44.62
C LYS A 213 -2.18 6.09 45.54
N HIS A 214 -1.31 5.28 44.96
CA HIS A 214 -0.44 4.36 45.69
C HIS A 214 1.02 4.81 45.77
N ASN A 215 1.33 6.05 45.36
CA ASN A 215 2.70 6.60 45.32
C ASN A 215 3.70 5.65 44.65
N LEU A 216 3.27 4.96 43.60
CA LEU A 216 4.09 4.01 42.87
C LEU A 216 5.17 4.75 42.08
N LYS A 217 6.27 4.04 41.78
CA LYS A 217 7.33 4.60 40.95
C LYS A 217 6.87 4.73 39.50
N PRO A 218 7.47 5.65 38.71
CA PRO A 218 6.99 5.97 37.36
C PRO A 218 7.02 4.79 36.39
N THR A 219 7.89 3.80 36.61
CA THR A 219 8.04 2.65 35.71
C THR A 219 7.59 1.35 36.36
N MET A 220 6.98 0.48 35.54
CA MET A 220 6.54 -0.85 35.97
C MET A 220 7.71 -1.70 36.46
N MET A 221 8.88 -1.59 35.79
CA MET A 221 10.11 -2.30 36.17
C MET A 221 10.58 -1.96 37.58
N GLN A 222 10.48 -0.69 38.00
CA GLN A 222 10.83 -0.27 39.36
C GLN A 222 9.84 -0.85 40.38
N ASN A 223 8.54 -0.78 40.08
CA ASN A 223 7.50 -1.32 40.96
C ASN A 223 7.62 -2.86 41.10
N GLU A 224 7.94 -3.56 40.01
CA GLU A 224 8.14 -5.02 40.03
C GLU A 224 9.37 -5.41 40.84
N SER A 225 10.49 -4.70 40.66
CA SER A 225 11.70 -4.91 41.47
C SER A 225 11.44 -4.66 42.96
N MET A 226 10.70 -3.60 43.29
CA MET A 226 10.27 -3.30 44.66
C MET A 226 9.36 -4.39 45.21
N ALA A 227 8.36 -4.85 44.45
CA ALA A 227 7.46 -5.92 44.86
C ALA A 227 8.23 -7.21 45.14
N LYS A 228 9.16 -7.60 44.26
CA LYS A 228 10.02 -8.78 44.45
C LYS A 228 10.89 -8.65 45.69
N LYS A 229 11.51 -7.49 45.89
CA LYS A 229 12.33 -7.20 47.08
C LYS A 229 11.51 -7.30 48.36
N TYR A 230 10.34 -6.66 48.40
CA TYR A 230 9.49 -6.68 49.60
C TYR A 230 8.86 -8.04 49.86
N SER A 231 8.51 -8.80 48.83
CA SER A 231 8.03 -10.18 48.97
C SER A 231 9.09 -11.07 49.61
N ALA A 232 10.35 -10.98 49.15
CA ALA A 232 11.46 -11.74 49.73
C ALA A 232 11.72 -11.36 51.20
N LEU A 233 11.67 -10.06 51.52
CA LEU A 233 11.79 -9.58 52.90
C LEU A 233 10.62 -10.08 53.77
N HIS A 234 9.40 -10.06 53.24
CA HIS A 234 8.22 -10.54 53.95
C HIS A 234 8.31 -12.03 54.24
N GLU A 235 8.75 -12.84 53.27
CA GLU A 235 8.94 -14.29 53.45
C GLU A 235 9.98 -14.57 54.55
N GLN A 236 11.11 -13.84 54.54
CA GLN A 236 12.13 -13.96 55.59
C GLN A 236 11.57 -13.58 56.97
N GLN A 237 10.84 -12.47 57.07
CA GLN A 237 10.21 -12.05 58.33
C GLN A 237 9.16 -13.04 58.82
N MET A 238 8.39 -13.66 57.91
CA MET A 238 7.40 -14.68 58.27
C MET A 238 8.05 -15.97 58.77
N LYS A 239 9.13 -16.44 58.12
CA LYS A 239 9.92 -17.58 58.62
C LYS A 239 10.48 -17.30 60.02
N PHE A 240 11.05 -16.11 60.22
CA PHE A 240 11.55 -15.65 61.52
C PHE A 240 10.45 -15.65 62.59
N ARG A 241 9.31 -14.99 62.32
CA ARG A 241 8.16 -14.92 63.24
C ARG A 241 7.61 -16.31 63.58
N THR A 242 7.56 -17.21 62.59
CA THR A 242 7.07 -18.58 62.79
C THR A 242 8.00 -19.39 63.68
N LYS A 243 9.32 -19.30 63.45
CA LYS A 243 10.34 -19.97 64.27
C LYS A 243 10.32 -19.45 65.71
N ILE A 244 10.31 -18.13 65.91
CA ILE A 244 10.17 -17.53 67.25
C ILE A 244 8.85 -17.92 67.90
N GLY A 245 7.74 -17.82 67.18
CA GLY A 245 6.42 -18.19 67.71
C GLY A 245 6.36 -19.66 68.12
N THR A 246 7.07 -20.55 67.42
CA THR A 246 7.16 -21.96 67.78
C THR A 246 7.94 -22.13 69.08
N ILE A 247 9.08 -21.44 69.22
CA ILE A 247 9.94 -21.48 70.42
C ILE A 247 9.19 -20.94 71.64
N ILE A 248 8.50 -19.80 71.51
CA ILE A 248 7.76 -19.18 72.62
C ILE A 248 6.58 -20.06 73.06
N ASN A 249 5.94 -20.78 72.13
CA ASN A 249 4.81 -21.66 72.44
C ASN A 249 5.21 -23.08 72.88
N LEU A 250 6.50 -23.35 73.10
CA LEU A 250 6.95 -24.64 73.64
C LEU A 250 6.36 -24.86 75.04
N ARG A 251 5.82 -26.05 75.26
CA ARG A 251 5.32 -26.46 76.58
C ARG A 251 6.49 -26.88 77.46
N LEU A 252 6.92 -25.98 78.33
CA LEU A 252 7.99 -26.20 79.30
C LEU A 252 7.46 -26.88 80.58
N LYS A 253 8.29 -27.67 81.24
CA LYS A 253 7.97 -28.23 82.56
C LYS A 253 7.92 -27.10 83.62
N PRO A 254 7.27 -27.30 84.79
CA PRO A 254 7.07 -26.23 85.78
C PRO A 254 8.33 -25.50 86.29
N ASN A 255 9.50 -26.15 86.20
CA ASN A 255 10.78 -25.59 86.65
C ASN A 255 11.64 -25.04 85.48
N GLU A 256 11.19 -25.17 84.24
CA GLU A 256 11.92 -24.75 83.04
C GLU A 256 11.41 -23.38 82.58
N LYS A 257 12.33 -22.49 82.19
CA LYS A 257 11.99 -21.15 81.70
C LYS A 257 12.89 -20.75 80.53
N ILE A 258 12.36 -19.93 79.64
CA ILE A 258 13.19 -19.20 78.66
C ILE A 258 13.75 -17.97 79.37
N ASP A 259 15.06 -17.89 79.49
CA ASP A 259 15.75 -16.76 80.10
C ASP A 259 15.93 -15.61 79.08
N SER A 260 16.37 -15.94 77.87
CA SER A 260 16.53 -14.94 76.81
C SER A 260 16.37 -15.52 75.41
N ILE A 261 15.92 -14.65 74.49
CA ILE A 261 15.89 -14.88 73.05
C ILE A 261 16.65 -13.74 72.41
N SER A 262 17.70 -14.03 71.65
CA SER A 262 18.48 -13.04 70.94
C SER A 262 18.66 -13.43 69.47
N TYR A 263 18.77 -12.43 68.61
CA TYR A 263 19.01 -12.62 67.18
C TYR A 263 20.39 -12.10 66.83
N LYS A 264 21.28 -13.00 66.40
CA LYS A 264 22.66 -12.68 66.04
C LYS A 264 23.08 -13.56 64.87
N ASP A 265 23.86 -13.03 63.93
CA ASP A 265 24.49 -13.80 62.86
C ASP A 265 23.54 -14.69 62.02
N ARG A 266 22.29 -14.25 61.82
CA ARG A 266 21.23 -15.01 61.11
C ARG A 266 20.75 -16.28 61.83
N SER A 267 21.04 -16.40 63.12
CA SER A 267 20.51 -17.44 64.00
C SER A 267 19.73 -16.85 65.17
N ILE A 268 18.71 -17.59 65.60
CA ILE A 268 17.97 -17.30 66.83
C ILE A 268 18.65 -18.08 67.94
N HIS A 269 19.17 -17.39 68.95
CA HIS A 269 19.75 -17.98 70.14
C HIS A 269 18.75 -17.91 71.29
N VAL A 270 18.43 -19.06 71.87
CA VAL A 270 17.48 -19.19 72.98
C VAL A 270 18.19 -19.85 74.14
N ILE A 271 18.14 -19.23 75.31
CA ILE A 271 18.70 -19.79 76.54
C ILE A 271 17.57 -20.30 77.40
N PHE A 272 17.55 -21.62 77.64
CA PHE A 272 16.64 -22.25 78.58
C PHE A 272 17.33 -22.46 79.92
N GLN A 273 16.68 -22.02 81.00
CA GLN A 273 17.14 -22.21 82.36
C GLN A 273 16.56 -23.50 82.95
N SER A 274 17.37 -24.23 83.72
CA SER A 274 16.98 -25.46 84.44
C SER A 274 16.61 -26.65 83.54
N VAL A 275 17.09 -26.65 82.29
CA VAL A 275 16.96 -27.76 81.34
C VAL A 275 18.26 -28.55 81.31
N LYS A 276 18.22 -29.81 81.79
CA LYS A 276 19.34 -30.76 81.70
C LYS A 276 19.26 -31.56 80.41
N GLU A 277 20.37 -32.15 79.99
CA GLU A 277 20.47 -32.96 78.76
C GLU A 277 19.41 -34.08 78.70
N SER A 278 19.12 -34.74 79.82
CA SER A 278 18.08 -35.76 79.94
C SER A 278 16.66 -35.25 79.71
N ASP A 279 16.41 -33.97 80.03
CA ASP A 279 15.09 -33.34 79.99
C ASP A 279 14.81 -32.64 78.65
N PHE A 280 15.86 -32.30 77.88
CA PHE A 280 15.72 -31.62 76.59
C PHE A 280 14.95 -32.44 75.52
N LYS A 281 14.78 -33.75 75.71
CA LYS A 281 14.13 -34.65 74.74
C LYS A 281 12.72 -34.20 74.31
N HIS A 282 11.94 -33.61 75.21
CA HIS A 282 10.59 -33.14 74.86
C HIS A 282 10.61 -31.83 74.05
N ILE A 283 11.63 -31.00 74.24
CA ILE A 283 11.88 -29.78 73.47
C ILE A 283 12.42 -30.15 72.08
N ALA A 284 13.38 -31.08 72.01
CA ALA A 284 13.90 -31.66 70.77
C ALA A 284 12.77 -32.22 69.89
N ALA A 285 11.91 -33.07 70.46
CA ALA A 285 10.78 -33.66 69.74
C ALA A 285 9.79 -32.60 69.21
N ALA A 286 9.57 -31.51 69.95
CA ALA A 286 8.69 -30.43 69.52
C ALA A 286 9.29 -29.59 68.38
N LEU A 287 10.62 -29.41 68.36
CA LEU A 287 11.34 -28.72 67.29
C LEU A 287 11.45 -29.59 66.02
N GLU A 288 11.72 -30.89 66.18
CA GLU A 288 11.77 -31.87 65.08
C GLU A 288 10.40 -32.06 64.43
N ALA A 289 9.31 -32.12 65.21
CA ALA A 289 7.95 -32.18 64.67
C ALA A 289 7.56 -30.96 63.83
N LYS A 290 8.33 -29.86 63.94
CA LYS A 290 8.17 -28.63 63.17
C LYS A 290 9.26 -28.41 62.12
N ASN A 291 10.11 -29.43 61.87
CA ASN A 291 11.25 -29.39 60.95
C ASN A 291 12.17 -28.19 61.19
N ILE A 292 12.42 -27.85 62.45
CA ILE A 292 13.33 -26.77 62.82
C ILE A 292 14.73 -27.36 62.98
N GLU A 293 15.67 -26.94 62.15
CA GLU A 293 17.08 -27.29 62.32
C GLU A 293 17.69 -26.49 63.48
N TYR A 294 18.32 -27.18 64.41
CA TYR A 294 18.88 -26.58 65.60
C TYR A 294 20.21 -27.21 66.03
N LYS A 295 21.01 -26.43 66.75
CA LYS A 295 22.18 -26.90 67.51
C LYS A 295 21.96 -26.59 68.98
N VAL A 296 22.40 -27.48 69.86
CA VAL A 296 22.28 -27.27 71.32
C VAL A 296 23.65 -27.44 71.96
N ASP A 297 23.97 -26.49 72.84
CA ASP A 297 25.11 -26.58 73.77
C ASP A 297 24.57 -26.57 75.21
N PHE A 298 25.15 -27.37 76.10
CA PHE A 298 24.71 -27.48 77.49
C PHE A 298 25.80 -26.97 78.42
N LYS A 299 25.47 -25.98 79.27
CA LYS A 299 26.39 -25.42 80.26
C LYS A 299 25.68 -25.23 81.59
N ASP A 300 26.22 -25.80 82.67
CA ASP A 300 25.80 -25.52 84.06
C ASP A 300 24.28 -25.47 84.30
N SER A 301 23.56 -26.51 83.83
CA SER A 301 22.08 -26.61 83.91
C SER A 301 21.30 -25.61 83.04
N MET A 302 21.94 -25.07 82.00
CA MET A 302 21.31 -24.30 80.93
C MET A 302 21.46 -25.02 79.58
N ALA A 303 20.43 -24.92 78.75
CA ALA A 303 20.49 -25.36 77.36
C ALA A 303 20.49 -24.12 76.45
N ILE A 304 21.53 -23.99 75.63
CA ILE A 304 21.68 -22.93 74.64
C ILE A 304 21.29 -23.50 73.29
N LEU A 305 20.13 -23.09 72.78
CA LEU A 305 19.60 -23.49 71.50
C LEU A 305 19.95 -22.45 70.44
N GLU A 306 20.57 -22.87 69.35
CA GLU A 306 20.81 -22.07 68.15
C GLU A 306 19.95 -22.61 67.01
N VAL A 307 19.02 -21.79 66.52
CA VAL A 307 18.13 -22.13 65.40
C VAL A 307 18.54 -21.32 64.17
N GLN A 308 18.87 -22.02 63.08
CA GLN A 308 19.21 -21.37 61.80
C GLN A 308 17.95 -20.87 61.10
N LEU A 309 18.02 -19.71 60.43
CA LEU A 309 16.89 -19.09 59.70
C LEU A 309 16.73 -19.57 58.26
#